data_AF-A0A1R3KTU4-F1
#
_entry.id   AF-A0A1R3KTU4-F1
#
_cell.length_a   1.000
_cell.length_b   1.000
_cell.length_c   1.000
_cell.angle_alpha   90.00
_cell.angle_beta   90.00
_cell.angle_gamma   90.00
#
_symmetry.space_group_name_H-M   'P 1'
#
loop_
_entity.id
_entity.type
_entity.pdbx_description
1 polymer ?
#
loop_
_entity_poly.entity_id
_entity_poly.type
_entity_poly.pdbx_seq_one_letter_code
_entity_poly.pdbx_strand_id
1 'polypeptide(L)' 'ALEGIPGGPYENLEIRCFDREKDPEWNDFEYRFISKKPSPRLNYRDKNFMRESKPQKEN' A
#
# COMPACT_ATOMS: atom_id res chain seq x y z
N ALA A 1 7.18 -14.13 4.91
CA ALA A 1 7.05 -12.71 4.49
C ALA A 1 5.93 -12.50 3.48
N LEU A 2 5.83 -13.33 2.44
CA LEU A 2 4.78 -13.19 1.40
C LEU A 2 3.38 -13.69 1.84
N GLU A 3 3.30 -14.50 2.90
CA GLU A 3 2.06 -15.08 3.42
C GLU A 3 1.14 -14.08 4.15
N GLY A 4 1.66 -12.89 4.52
CA GLY A 4 0.91 -11.86 5.26
C GLY A 4 0.39 -10.70 4.41
N ILE A 5 0.51 -10.78 3.07
CA ILE A 5 0.03 -9.72 2.18
C ILE A 5 -1.46 -9.94 1.93
N PRO A 6 -2.35 -9.00 2.30
CA PRO A 6 -3.77 -9.10 1.96
C PRO A 6 -3.93 -9.13 0.44
N GLY A 7 -4.57 -10.20 -0.08
CA GLY A 7 -4.78 -10.43 -1.51
C GLY A 7 -3.68 -11.22 -2.23
N GLY A 8 -2.68 -11.73 -1.52
CA GLY A 8 -1.66 -12.60 -2.10
C GLY A 8 -0.70 -11.86 -3.05
N PRO A 9 0.03 -12.58 -3.91
CA PRO A 9 1.01 -11.98 -4.82
C PRO A 9 0.38 -10.96 -5.78
N TYR A 10 1.06 -9.83 -5.97
CA TYR A 10 0.63 -8.68 -6.78
C TYR A 10 0.18 -9.07 -8.20
N GLU A 11 0.84 -10.06 -8.81
CA GLU A 11 0.54 -10.55 -10.17
C GLU A 11 -0.91 -11.06 -10.33
N ASN A 12 -1.55 -11.52 -9.26
CA ASN A 12 -2.91 -12.08 -9.31
C ASN A 12 -4.03 -11.04 -9.14
N LEU A 13 -3.71 -9.82 -8.69
CA LEU A 13 -4.69 -8.77 -8.40
C LEU A 13 -5.00 -7.90 -9.62
N GLU A 14 -4.00 -7.58 -10.46
CA GLU A 14 -4.23 -6.80 -11.69
C GLU A 14 -5.11 -7.54 -12.72
N ILE A 15 -4.98 -8.87 -12.79
CA ILE A 15 -5.73 -9.72 -13.73
C ILE A 15 -7.22 -9.79 -13.36
N ARG A 16 -7.56 -9.66 -12.07
CA ARG A 16 -8.93 -9.77 -11.54
C ARG A 16 -9.67 -8.43 -11.46
N CYS A 17 -8.96 -7.32 -11.59
CA CYS A 17 -9.53 -5.96 -11.61
C CYS A 17 -10.37 -5.68 -12.89
N PHE A 18 -10.23 -6.54 -13.91
CA PHE A 18 -10.99 -6.43 -15.17
C PHE A 18 -12.37 -7.09 -15.14
N ASP A 19 -12.73 -7.87 -14.10
CA ASP A 19 -14.07 -8.43 -13.97
C ASP A 19 -15.07 -7.34 -13.54
N ARG A 20 -16.19 -7.26 -14.27
CA ARG A 20 -17.06 -6.08 -14.47
C ARG A 20 -17.92 -5.65 -13.27
N GLU A 21 -17.47 -5.82 -12.04
CA GLU A 21 -18.16 -5.26 -10.87
C GLU A 21 -17.70 -3.81 -10.60
N LYS A 22 -18.66 -2.92 -10.39
CA LYS A 22 -18.41 -1.48 -10.24
C LYS A 22 -17.70 -1.14 -8.91
N ASP A 23 -17.81 -2.03 -7.91
CA ASP A 23 -17.15 -1.99 -6.61
C ASP A 23 -16.94 -3.43 -6.09
N PRO A 24 -15.91 -4.14 -6.57
CA PRO A 24 -15.56 -5.44 -6.02
C PRO A 24 -14.99 -5.27 -4.60
N GLU A 25 -15.15 -6.27 -3.73
CA GLU A 25 -14.55 -6.32 -2.38
C GLU A 25 -13.03 -6.02 -2.40
N TRP A 26 -12.36 -6.42 -3.49
CA TRP A 26 -10.94 -6.18 -3.75
C TRP A 26 -10.57 -4.72 -4.02
N ASN A 27 -11.54 -3.83 -4.21
CA ASN A 27 -11.34 -2.39 -4.32
C ASN A 27 -11.42 -1.68 -2.96
N ASP A 28 -11.59 -2.42 -1.86
CA ASP A 28 -11.63 -1.84 -0.53
C ASP A 28 -10.24 -1.31 -0.10
N PHE A 29 -10.23 -0.45 0.92
CA PHE A 29 -9.03 0.23 1.40
C PHE A 29 -7.89 -0.72 1.76
N GLU A 30 -8.21 -1.89 2.32
CA GLU A 30 -7.25 -2.89 2.81
C GLU A 30 -6.44 -3.56 1.69
N TYR A 31 -6.97 -3.57 0.45
CA TYR A 31 -6.34 -4.18 -0.71
C TYR A 31 -5.67 -3.16 -1.64
N ARG A 32 -5.84 -1.85 -1.38
CA ARG A 32 -5.24 -0.79 -2.19
C ARG A 32 -3.81 -0.52 -1.75
N PHE A 33 -2.89 -0.49 -2.72
CA PHE A 33 -1.50 -0.09 -2.49
C PHE A 33 -1.40 1.37 -1.96
N ILE A 34 -2.25 2.26 -2.45
CA ILE A 34 -2.36 3.66 -1.99
C ILE A 34 -3.84 4.03 -1.93
N SER A 35 -4.28 4.55 -0.79
CA SER A 35 -5.68 4.92 -0.57
C SER A 35 -6.10 6.18 -1.33
N LYS A 36 -5.26 7.23 -1.27
CA LYS A 36 -5.42 8.47 -2.03
C LYS A 36 -4.05 8.98 -2.45
N LYS A 37 -3.94 9.43 -3.69
CA LYS A 37 -2.74 10.13 -4.17
C LYS A 37 -2.75 11.54 -3.57
N PRO A 38 -1.80 11.90 -2.68
CA PRO A 38 -1.77 13.22 -2.09
C PRO A 38 -1.46 14.27 -3.17
N SER A 39 -2.01 15.48 -2.99
CA SER A 39 -1.65 16.62 -3.84
C SER A 39 -0.14 16.92 -3.69
N PRO A 40 0.55 17.35 -4.76
CA PRO A 40 1.95 17.75 -4.68
C PRO A 40 2.24 18.82 -3.61
N ARG A 41 1.22 19.62 -3.26
CA ARG A 41 1.30 20.69 -2.25
C ARG A 41 0.59 20.30 -0.95
N LEU A 42 0.80 19.06 -0.47
CA LEU A 42 0.20 18.64 0.80
C LEU A 42 0.81 19.46 1.95
N ASN A 43 -0.03 20.19 2.69
CA ASN A 43 0.40 21.04 3.79
C ASN A 43 0.55 20.20 5.06
N TYR A 44 1.78 20.08 5.57
CA TYR A 44 2.06 19.45 6.87
C TYR A 44 2.22 20.54 7.93
N ARG A 45 1.44 20.46 9.01
CA ARG A 45 1.49 21.43 10.11
C ARG A 45 2.45 21.03 11.23
N ASP A 46 2.69 19.73 11.39
CA ASP A 46 3.47 19.18 12.51
C ASP A 46 4.84 18.67 12.05
N LYS A 47 5.89 19.04 12.80
CA LYS A 47 7.27 18.59 12.58
C LYS A 47 7.62 17.47 13.55
N ASN A 48 7.12 16.26 13.29
CA ASN A 48 7.52 15.07 14.04
C ASN A 48 8.72 14.41 13.36
N PHE A 49 9.74 14.01 14.14
CA PHE A 49 10.92 13.31 13.63
C PHE A 49 10.72 11.80 13.74
N MET A 50 10.45 11.14 12.62
CA MET A 50 10.39 9.67 12.55
C MET A 50 11.81 9.09 12.39
N ARG A 51 12.11 8.01 13.12
CA ARG A 51 13.36 7.25 12.99
C ARG A 51 13.05 5.86 12.48
N GLU A 52 13.80 5.42 11.48
CA GLU A 52 13.74 4.06 10.95
C GLU A 52 15.01 3.30 11.35
N SER A 53 14.85 2.08 11.84
CA SER A 53 15.98 1.20 12.14
C SER A 53 16.50 0.59 10.83
N LYS A 54 17.78 0.81 10.54
CA LYS A 54 18.45 0.10 9.46
C LYS A 54 19.19 -1.11 10.02
N PRO A 55 19.23 -2.25 9.31
CA PRO A 55 20.04 -3.38 9.71
C PRO A 55 21.51 -2.94 9.75
N GLN A 56 22.18 -3.15 10.88
CA GLN A 56 23.61 -2.95 10.99
C GLN A 56 24.32 -4.16 10.35
N LYS A 57 25.33 -3.91 9.52
CA LYS A 57 26.17 -4.98 9.00
C LYS A 57 27.03 -5.51 10.16
N GLU A 58 26.94 -6.80 10.44
CA GLU A 58 27.94 -7.47 11.28
C GLU A 58 29.28 -7.49 10.51
N ASN A 59 30.37 -7.18 11.23
CA ASN A 59 31.73 -7.11 10.69
C ASN A 59 32.36 -8.51 10.57
#